data_AF-A0A167EQ27-F1
#
_entry.id   AF-A0A167EQ27-F1
#
_cell.length_a   1.000
_cell.length_b   1.000
_cell.length_c   1.000
_cell.angle_alpha   90.00
_cell.angle_beta   90.00
_cell.angle_gamma   90.00
#
_symmetry.space_group_name_H-M   'P 1'
#
loop_
_entity.id
_entity.type
_entity.pdbx_description
1 polymer ?
#
loop_
_entity_poly.entity_id
_entity_poly.type
_entity_poly.pdbx_seq_one_letter_code
_entity_poly.pdbx_strand_id
1 'polypeptide(L)'
;MSRALDANLKRLLQDETSKDVYDAISHELSQTYSHYIDIELLPRGYELESQNTYFLKEEYRLAIPKVCLVQAFVVARQLLMSHLNKPGRICTRDVRKATSVILLVDSEHLTAANTRKRLLLQQTRAAGEKRTELDREAYFVNSLLSSHLHRHTKSPVLWGHKHWLLRQYIEAQLPVNLTQDFDKVIYVAAERHPKNYYAWTYARDLVASRAKVDADCGAEQEEELVNTATKWCRLHHNDISGWSFLLHLALGFPRHAQNIFSQTARLVQTYSWRGESVWHFLRNLVLVPALRENQETRQAFVDLWHSVRQDVRDVQSLDAKVLDRALAWTEIPGISGDVSADSGMEMISR
;
A
#
# COMPACT_ATOMS: atom_id res chain seq x y z
N MET A 1 11.74 -12.87 -25.32
CA MET A 1 12.38 -11.90 -26.22
C MET A 1 13.88 -11.96 -26.03
N SER A 2 14.56 -12.68 -26.92
CA SER A 2 16.01 -12.82 -26.98
C SER A 2 16.58 -11.63 -27.74
N ARG A 3 17.19 -10.67 -27.04
CA ARG A 3 18.13 -9.72 -27.65
C ARG A 3 19.52 -10.13 -27.21
N ALA A 4 20.41 -10.29 -28.18
CA ALA A 4 21.81 -10.61 -27.96
C ALA A 4 22.39 -9.72 -26.84
N LEU A 5 22.91 -10.37 -25.80
CA LEU A 5 23.63 -9.71 -24.73
C LEU A 5 24.79 -8.92 -25.35
N ASP A 6 24.79 -7.61 -25.10
CA ASP A 6 25.81 -6.67 -25.54
C ASP A 6 27.21 -7.20 -25.18
N ALA A 7 28.19 -7.06 -26.06
CA ALA A 7 29.53 -7.63 -25.89
C ALA A 7 30.21 -7.11 -24.60
N ASN A 8 29.89 -5.88 -24.20
CA ASN A 8 30.29 -5.31 -22.92
C ASN A 8 29.63 -5.99 -21.73
N LEU A 9 28.35 -6.35 -21.81
CA LEU A 9 27.66 -7.08 -20.74
C LEU A 9 28.25 -8.48 -20.55
N LYS A 10 28.66 -9.15 -21.64
CA LYS A 10 29.35 -10.46 -21.55
C LYS A 10 30.71 -10.36 -20.86
N ARG A 11 31.48 -9.30 -21.09
CA ARG A 11 32.76 -9.06 -20.39
C ARG A 11 32.56 -8.73 -18.91
N LEU A 12 31.49 -8.01 -18.57
CA LEU A 12 31.13 -7.69 -17.19
C LEU A 12 30.62 -8.92 -16.41
N LEU A 13 30.10 -9.95 -17.08
CA LEU A 13 29.57 -11.17 -16.46
C LEU A 13 30.65 -12.24 -16.20
N GLN A 14 31.92 -11.87 -16.02
CA GLN A 14 32.94 -12.82 -15.58
C GLN A 14 32.60 -13.39 -14.19
N ASP A 15 32.75 -14.70 -14.01
CA ASP A 15 32.20 -15.43 -12.85
C ASP A 15 32.76 -14.95 -11.51
N GLU A 16 34.06 -14.63 -11.42
CA GLU A 16 34.69 -14.16 -10.16
C GLU A 16 34.15 -12.79 -9.73
N THR A 17 34.13 -11.80 -10.64
CA THR A 17 33.56 -10.48 -10.36
C THR A 17 32.06 -10.53 -10.02
N SER A 18 31.31 -11.42 -10.66
CA SER A 18 29.87 -11.56 -10.40
C SER A 18 29.58 -12.11 -9.01
N LYS A 19 30.47 -12.98 -8.51
CA LYS A 19 30.36 -13.55 -7.16
C LYS A 19 30.63 -12.50 -6.08
N ASP A 20 31.66 -11.67 -6.25
CA ASP A 20 31.97 -10.61 -5.29
C ASP A 20 30.84 -9.56 -5.21
N VAL A 21 30.31 -9.16 -6.37
CA VAL A 21 29.15 -8.25 -6.46
C VAL A 21 27.93 -8.86 -5.76
N TYR A 22 27.65 -10.15 -6.00
CA TYR A 22 26.58 -10.86 -5.31
C TYR A 22 26.77 -10.89 -3.80
N ASP A 23 27.97 -11.22 -3.33
CA ASP A 23 28.24 -11.34 -1.90
C ASP A 23 28.12 -10.00 -1.19
N ALA A 24 28.59 -8.92 -1.81
CA ALA A 24 28.43 -7.56 -1.29
C ALA A 24 26.96 -7.14 -1.21
N ILE A 25 26.21 -7.21 -2.32
CA ILE A 25 24.79 -6.80 -2.36
C ILE A 25 23.95 -7.67 -1.42
N SER A 26 24.13 -8.99 -1.45
CA SER A 26 23.34 -9.89 -0.62
C SER A 26 23.69 -9.81 0.87
N HIS A 27 24.92 -9.45 1.22
CA HIS A 27 25.31 -9.15 2.59
C HIS A 27 24.59 -7.89 3.09
N GLU A 28 24.60 -6.83 2.30
CA GLU A 28 23.94 -5.56 2.63
C GLU A 28 22.42 -5.75 2.80
N LEU A 29 21.76 -6.46 1.88
CA LEU A 29 20.33 -6.79 1.97
C LEU A 29 19.97 -7.73 3.13
N SER A 30 20.98 -8.32 3.81
CA SER A 30 20.77 -9.16 4.99
C SER A 30 20.94 -8.41 6.31
N GLN A 31 21.37 -7.15 6.26
CA GLN A 31 21.49 -6.29 7.43
C GLN A 31 20.13 -5.69 7.81
N THR A 32 20.03 -5.23 9.06
CA THR A 32 18.88 -4.50 9.58
C THR A 32 19.35 -3.21 10.23
N TYR A 33 18.68 -2.11 9.92
CA TYR A 33 18.93 -0.78 10.49
C TYR A 33 17.75 -0.29 11.33
N SER A 34 17.90 0.86 11.97
CA SER A 34 16.82 1.58 12.67
C SER A 34 15.68 1.99 11.74
N HIS A 35 15.98 2.16 10.44
CA HIS A 35 15.02 2.42 9.38
C HIS A 35 15.04 1.28 8.35
N TYR A 36 13.96 1.13 7.59
CA TYR A 36 13.96 0.22 6.45
C TYR A 36 14.99 0.67 5.41
N ILE A 37 15.67 -0.28 4.76
CA ILE A 37 16.63 0.06 3.71
C ILE A 37 15.86 0.80 2.61
N ASP A 38 16.37 1.96 2.22
CA ASP A 38 15.82 2.74 1.12
C ASP A 38 16.70 2.54 -0.11
N ILE A 39 16.19 1.77 -1.07
CA ILE A 39 16.94 1.30 -2.22
C ILE A 39 16.57 2.12 -3.45
N GLU A 40 17.60 2.59 -4.15
CA GLU A 40 17.48 3.24 -5.46
C GLU A 40 18.32 2.50 -6.50
N LEU A 41 17.79 2.37 -7.72
CA LEU A 41 18.52 1.78 -8.83
C LEU A 41 19.11 2.87 -9.71
N LEU A 42 20.45 2.97 -9.71
CA LEU A 42 21.16 3.97 -10.49
C LEU A 42 20.96 3.73 -12.00
N PRO A 43 20.95 4.82 -12.80
CA PRO A 43 20.75 4.73 -14.24
C PRO A 43 21.85 3.92 -14.94
N ARG A 44 21.55 3.49 -16.18
CA ARG A 44 22.54 2.77 -17.00
C ARG A 44 23.71 3.70 -17.33
N GLY A 45 24.93 3.19 -17.23
CA GLY A 45 26.15 3.97 -17.49
C GLY A 45 26.64 4.78 -16.29
N TYR A 46 25.98 4.67 -15.12
CA TYR A 46 26.58 5.17 -13.89
C TYR A 46 27.78 4.29 -13.51
N GLU A 47 28.96 4.89 -13.50
CA GLU A 47 30.22 4.23 -13.13
C GLU A 47 30.60 4.64 -11.70
N LEU A 48 31.03 3.67 -10.90
CA LEU A 48 31.55 3.92 -9.55
C LEU A 48 33.04 4.23 -9.67
N GLU A 49 33.50 5.24 -8.91
CA GLU A 49 34.87 5.77 -9.00
C GLU A 49 35.94 4.73 -8.57
N SER A 50 35.55 3.78 -7.72
CA SER A 50 36.45 2.79 -7.09
C SER A 50 36.20 1.37 -7.59
N GLN A 51 37.27 0.67 -7.96
CA GLN A 51 37.24 -0.68 -8.56
C GLN A 51 36.62 -1.77 -7.68
N ASN A 52 36.50 -1.55 -6.36
CA ASN A 52 35.93 -2.50 -5.40
C ASN A 52 34.64 -2.00 -4.73
N THR A 53 33.97 -1.02 -5.33
CA THR A 53 32.69 -0.51 -4.85
C THR A 53 31.59 -0.97 -5.79
N TYR A 54 30.56 -1.61 -5.25
CA TYR A 54 29.47 -2.21 -6.03
C TYR A 54 28.13 -1.47 -5.87
N PHE A 55 28.06 -0.55 -4.91
CA PHE A 55 26.91 0.31 -4.62
C PHE A 55 27.38 1.52 -3.82
N LEU A 56 26.59 2.60 -3.83
CA LEU A 56 26.76 3.73 -2.91
C LEU A 56 25.89 3.47 -1.68
N LYS A 57 26.44 3.77 -0.50
CA LYS A 57 25.73 3.60 0.76
C LYS A 57 25.93 4.82 1.64
N GLU A 58 24.82 5.34 2.15
CA GLU A 58 24.79 6.36 3.18
C GLU A 58 23.76 5.93 4.22
N GLU A 59 24.21 5.54 5.40
CA GLU A 59 23.38 4.95 6.46
C GLU A 59 22.53 3.76 5.95
N TYR A 60 21.21 3.95 5.86
CA TYR A 60 20.21 2.98 5.40
C TYR A 60 19.82 3.17 3.92
N ARG A 61 20.40 4.16 3.23
CA ARG A 61 20.16 4.42 1.81
C ARG A 61 21.17 3.67 0.97
N LEU A 62 20.67 2.95 -0.03
CA LEU A 62 21.46 2.05 -0.86
C LEU A 62 21.18 2.33 -2.34
N ALA A 63 22.17 2.86 -3.06
CA ALA A 63 22.06 3.11 -4.48
C ALA A 63 22.88 2.08 -5.29
N ILE A 64 22.21 1.29 -6.12
CA ILE A 64 22.82 0.13 -6.80
C ILE A 64 22.83 0.35 -8.32
N PRO A 65 24.00 0.31 -8.99
CA PRO A 65 24.07 0.26 -10.44
C PRO A 65 23.34 -0.95 -11.02
N LYS A 66 22.57 -0.74 -12.08
CA LYS A 66 21.82 -1.82 -12.76
C LYS A 66 22.71 -2.96 -13.25
N VAL A 67 23.96 -2.68 -13.62
CA VAL A 67 24.93 -3.71 -14.05
C VAL A 67 25.28 -4.64 -12.88
N CYS A 68 25.59 -4.08 -11.71
CA CYS A 68 25.88 -4.84 -10.50
C CYS A 68 24.68 -5.70 -10.08
N LEU A 69 23.47 -5.16 -10.22
CA LEU A 69 22.26 -5.93 -9.94
C LEU A 69 22.08 -7.14 -10.87
N VAL A 70 22.41 -7.00 -12.16
CA VAL A 70 22.36 -8.11 -13.13
C VAL A 70 23.44 -9.17 -12.83
N GLN A 71 24.66 -8.75 -12.50
CA GLN A 71 25.73 -9.66 -12.07
C GLN A 71 25.31 -10.48 -10.85
N ALA A 72 24.80 -9.81 -9.81
CA ALA A 72 24.32 -10.47 -8.60
C ALA A 72 23.15 -11.43 -8.89
N PHE A 73 22.24 -11.06 -9.79
CA PHE A 73 21.11 -11.89 -10.17
C PHE A 73 21.53 -13.24 -10.77
N VAL A 74 22.57 -13.28 -11.60
CA VAL A 74 23.05 -14.52 -12.22
C VAL A 74 23.46 -15.54 -11.16
N VAL A 75 24.28 -15.10 -10.20
CA VAL A 75 24.73 -15.94 -9.07
C VAL A 75 23.55 -16.37 -8.19
N ALA A 76 22.68 -15.42 -7.83
CA ALA A 76 21.50 -15.69 -7.02
C ALA A 76 20.58 -16.75 -7.66
N ARG A 77 20.37 -16.67 -8.98
CA ARG A 77 19.57 -17.63 -9.73
C ARG A 77 20.19 -19.03 -9.70
N GLN A 78 21.51 -19.15 -9.88
CA GLN A 78 22.20 -20.44 -9.80
C GLN A 78 22.05 -21.09 -8.41
N LEU A 79 22.15 -20.30 -7.34
CA LEU A 79 21.96 -20.77 -5.97
C LEU A 79 20.53 -21.23 -5.71
N LEU A 80 19.53 -20.46 -6.14
CA LEU A 80 18.13 -20.87 -6.00
C LEU A 80 17.83 -22.15 -6.80
N MET A 81 18.29 -22.25 -8.05
CA MET A 81 18.13 -23.47 -8.86
C MET A 81 18.80 -24.68 -8.22
N SER A 82 20.01 -24.50 -7.65
CA SER A 82 20.72 -25.57 -6.94
C SER A 82 19.95 -26.07 -5.73
N HIS A 83 19.32 -25.17 -4.96
CA HIS A 83 18.45 -25.51 -3.85
C HIS A 83 17.18 -26.25 -4.29
N LEU A 84 16.52 -25.77 -5.35
CA LEU A 84 15.29 -26.39 -5.85
C LEU A 84 15.52 -27.79 -6.42
N ASN A 85 16.63 -28.00 -7.12
CA ASN A 85 16.98 -29.30 -7.69
C ASN A 85 17.44 -30.31 -6.63
N LYS A 86 18.12 -29.84 -5.58
CA LYS A 86 18.65 -30.68 -4.48
C LYS A 86 18.46 -29.96 -3.13
N PRO A 87 17.29 -30.10 -2.48
CA PRO A 87 17.05 -29.54 -1.15
C PRO A 87 18.13 -29.96 -0.15
N GLY A 88 18.56 -29.04 0.71
CA GLY A 88 19.64 -29.29 1.69
C GLY A 88 21.07 -29.10 1.16
N ARG A 89 21.28 -29.01 -0.16
CA ARG A 89 22.62 -28.76 -0.74
C ARG A 89 23.16 -27.36 -0.44
N ILE A 90 22.28 -26.37 -0.40
CA ILE A 90 22.60 -24.97 -0.11
C ILE A 90 22.04 -24.64 1.27
N CYS A 91 22.84 -24.01 2.13
CA CYS A 91 22.38 -23.66 3.46
C CYS A 91 21.25 -22.62 3.41
N THR A 92 20.34 -22.65 4.39
CA THR A 92 19.15 -21.79 4.42
C THR A 92 19.49 -20.30 4.32
N ARG A 93 20.60 -19.86 4.94
CA ARG A 93 21.06 -18.46 4.90
C ARG A 93 21.39 -18.02 3.48
N ASP A 94 22.06 -18.87 2.71
CA ASP A 94 22.48 -18.54 1.33
C ASP A 94 21.28 -18.53 0.38
N VAL A 95 20.30 -19.42 0.60
CA VAL A 95 19.02 -19.38 -0.14
C VAL A 95 18.26 -18.08 0.16
N ARG A 96 18.26 -17.60 1.40
CA ARG A 96 17.65 -16.31 1.74
C ARG A 96 18.36 -15.14 1.05
N LYS A 97 19.69 -15.10 1.11
CA LYS A 97 20.49 -14.11 0.38
C LYS A 97 20.20 -14.11 -1.12
N ALA A 98 20.17 -15.29 -1.74
CA ALA A 98 19.85 -15.45 -3.15
C ALA A 98 18.44 -14.95 -3.49
N THR A 99 17.43 -15.35 -2.70
CA THR A 99 16.06 -14.89 -2.92
C THR A 99 15.88 -13.39 -2.65
N SER A 100 16.67 -12.78 -1.76
CA SER A 100 16.66 -11.32 -1.56
C SER A 100 17.10 -10.58 -2.81
N VAL A 101 18.20 -11.01 -3.43
CA VAL A 101 18.70 -10.43 -4.69
C VAL A 101 17.69 -10.65 -5.84
N ILE A 102 17.11 -11.86 -5.94
CA ILE A 102 16.11 -12.15 -6.97
C ILE A 102 14.88 -11.24 -6.83
N LEU A 103 14.36 -11.05 -5.62
CA LEU A 103 13.18 -10.20 -5.39
C LEU A 103 13.49 -8.71 -5.55
N LEU A 104 14.74 -8.30 -5.32
CA LEU A 104 15.18 -6.93 -5.66
C LEU A 104 15.19 -6.70 -7.17
N VAL A 105 15.56 -7.70 -7.97
CA VAL A 105 15.54 -7.61 -9.45
C VAL A 105 14.11 -7.72 -9.99
N ASP A 106 13.35 -8.68 -9.47
CA ASP A 106 12.01 -9.04 -9.94
C ASP A 106 11.07 -9.26 -8.73
N SER A 107 10.29 -8.24 -8.41
CA SER A 107 9.32 -8.26 -7.32
C SER A 107 8.23 -9.33 -7.51
N GLU A 108 7.98 -9.75 -8.74
CA GLU A 108 6.93 -10.73 -9.08
C GLU A 108 7.45 -12.17 -9.12
N HIS A 109 8.69 -12.42 -8.71
CA HIS A 109 9.28 -13.75 -8.75
C HIS A 109 8.69 -14.68 -7.67
N LEU A 110 7.51 -15.24 -7.96
CA LEU A 110 6.69 -16.03 -7.04
C LEU A 110 7.45 -17.20 -6.40
N THR A 111 8.30 -17.89 -7.17
CA THR A 111 9.11 -19.00 -6.67
C THR A 111 10.09 -18.55 -5.58
N ALA A 112 10.64 -17.34 -5.69
CA ALA A 112 11.56 -16.81 -4.68
C ALA A 112 10.79 -16.42 -3.42
N ALA A 113 9.68 -15.68 -3.56
CA ALA A 113 8.80 -15.32 -2.44
C ALA A 113 8.30 -16.56 -1.68
N ASN A 114 7.80 -17.57 -2.39
CA ASN A 114 7.32 -18.81 -1.76
C ASN A 114 8.45 -19.65 -1.16
N THR A 115 9.67 -19.59 -1.71
CA THR A 115 10.83 -20.24 -1.10
C THR A 115 11.12 -19.62 0.27
N ARG A 116 11.08 -18.29 0.39
CA ARG A 116 11.26 -17.59 1.68
C ARG A 116 10.20 -17.99 2.71
N LYS A 117 8.92 -18.03 2.32
CA LYS A 117 7.82 -18.52 3.18
C LYS A 117 8.06 -19.95 3.68
N ARG A 118 8.46 -20.86 2.78
CA ARG A 118 8.79 -22.26 3.16
C ARG A 118 9.95 -22.33 4.15
N LEU A 119 11.00 -21.54 3.93
CA LEU A 119 12.15 -21.50 4.84
C LEU A 119 11.79 -20.97 6.23
N LEU A 120 10.79 -20.10 6.36
CA LEU A 120 10.27 -19.65 7.65
C LEU A 120 9.41 -20.72 8.33
N LEU A 121 8.56 -21.43 7.57
CA LEU A 121 7.69 -22.48 8.11
C LEU A 121 8.44 -23.75 8.53
N GLN A 122 9.49 -24.12 7.80
CA GLN A 122 10.28 -25.34 8.07
C GLN A 122 11.15 -25.23 9.34
N GLN A 123 11.27 -24.04 9.91
CA GLN A 123 12.08 -23.80 11.09
C GLN A 123 11.25 -24.01 12.35
N THR A 124 11.32 -25.23 12.92
CA THR A 124 10.83 -25.49 14.29
C THR A 124 11.71 -24.70 15.25
N ARG A 125 11.18 -23.61 15.78
CA ARG A 125 11.93 -22.65 16.60
C ARG A 125 11.17 -22.30 17.86
N ALA A 126 11.90 -21.98 18.93
CA ALA A 126 11.30 -21.42 20.13
C ALA A 126 10.56 -20.11 19.81
N ALA A 127 9.56 -19.72 20.61
CA ALA A 127 8.71 -18.56 20.33
C ALA A 127 9.50 -17.26 20.08
N GLY A 128 10.55 -16.98 20.86
CA GLY A 128 11.40 -15.80 20.68
C GLY A 128 12.22 -15.81 19.38
N GLU A 129 12.67 -16.98 18.94
CA GLU A 129 13.35 -17.14 17.66
C GLU A 129 12.38 -16.98 16.49
N LYS A 130 11.14 -17.49 16.61
CA LYS A 130 10.09 -17.30 15.59
C LYS A 130 9.80 -15.81 15.37
N ARG A 131 9.64 -15.03 16.45
CA ARG A 131 9.46 -13.57 16.37
C ARG A 131 10.61 -12.90 15.62
N THR A 132 11.85 -13.21 16.00
CA THR A 132 13.05 -12.62 15.38
C THR A 132 13.10 -12.88 13.87
N GLU A 133 12.69 -14.07 13.43
CA GLU A 133 12.66 -14.41 12.00
C GLU A 133 11.54 -13.72 11.23
N LEU A 134 10.36 -13.59 11.84
CA LEU A 134 9.25 -12.82 11.26
C LEU A 134 9.63 -11.34 11.15
N ASP A 135 10.24 -10.75 12.18
CA ASP A 135 10.69 -9.36 12.19
C ASP A 135 11.74 -9.11 11.09
N ARG A 136 12.68 -10.04 10.89
CA ARG A 136 13.66 -9.98 9.80
C ARG A 136 13.01 -10.08 8.42
N GLU A 137 12.04 -10.96 8.24
CA GLU A 137 11.34 -11.08 6.95
C GLU A 137 10.46 -9.85 6.68
N ALA A 138 9.75 -9.35 7.69
CA ALA A 138 8.97 -8.13 7.61
C ALA A 138 9.85 -6.93 7.28
N TYR A 139 11.02 -6.81 7.91
CA TYR A 139 12.01 -5.78 7.57
C TYR A 139 12.40 -5.81 6.09
N PHE A 140 12.71 -6.99 5.55
CA PHE A 140 13.09 -7.16 4.16
C PHE A 140 11.95 -6.78 3.20
N VAL A 141 10.74 -7.33 3.42
CA VAL A 141 9.56 -7.05 2.59
C VAL A 141 9.18 -5.57 2.66
N ASN A 142 9.17 -4.99 3.86
CA ASN A 142 8.86 -3.58 4.06
C ASN A 142 9.88 -2.69 3.35
N SER A 143 11.18 -2.99 3.45
CA SER A 143 12.23 -2.26 2.72
C SER A 143 11.96 -2.23 1.21
N LEU A 144 11.58 -3.35 0.59
CA LEU A 144 11.25 -3.37 -0.84
C LEU A 144 9.99 -2.56 -1.18
N LEU A 145 8.95 -2.63 -0.35
CA LEU A 145 7.70 -1.91 -0.56
C LEU A 145 7.84 -0.40 -0.33
N SER A 146 8.73 0.01 0.56
CA SER A 146 8.96 1.39 0.98
C SER A 146 10.25 2.02 0.43
N SER A 147 10.87 1.43 -0.58
CA SER A 147 12.02 1.98 -1.31
C SER A 147 11.61 2.78 -2.54
N HIS A 148 12.54 3.52 -3.17
CA HIS A 148 12.39 4.16 -4.50
C HIS A 148 12.36 3.16 -5.67
N LEU A 149 11.55 2.11 -5.54
CA LEU A 149 11.42 1.00 -6.48
C LEU A 149 9.98 0.91 -7.00
N HIS A 150 9.66 1.71 -8.02
CA HIS A 150 8.28 1.87 -8.52
C HIS A 150 7.53 0.57 -8.86
N ARG A 151 8.24 -0.49 -9.28
CA ARG A 151 7.61 -1.79 -9.57
C ARG A 151 7.28 -2.56 -8.29
N HIS A 152 8.17 -2.51 -7.32
CA HIS A 152 8.07 -3.19 -6.04
C HIS A 152 6.96 -2.61 -5.18
N THR A 153 6.86 -1.28 -5.11
CA THR A 153 5.85 -0.57 -4.29
C THR A 153 4.41 -1.03 -4.57
N LYS A 154 4.11 -1.50 -5.79
CA LYS A 154 2.79 -2.00 -6.19
C LYS A 154 2.74 -3.49 -6.52
N SER A 155 3.74 -4.24 -6.08
CA SER A 155 3.88 -5.66 -6.39
C SER A 155 2.81 -6.50 -5.71
N PRO A 156 1.90 -7.17 -6.45
CA PRO A 156 0.95 -8.10 -5.83
C PRO A 156 1.65 -9.24 -5.09
N VAL A 157 2.81 -9.71 -5.56
CA VAL A 157 3.57 -10.78 -4.88
C VAL A 157 4.14 -10.30 -3.54
N LEU A 158 4.73 -9.10 -3.47
CA LEU A 158 5.27 -8.56 -2.21
C LEU A 158 4.16 -8.20 -1.23
N TRP A 159 3.08 -7.55 -1.68
CA TRP A 159 1.92 -7.29 -0.81
C TRP A 159 1.27 -8.58 -0.33
N GLY A 160 1.12 -9.58 -1.21
CA GLY A 160 0.66 -10.91 -0.82
C GLY A 160 1.60 -11.60 0.18
N HIS A 161 2.91 -11.33 0.13
CA HIS A 161 3.85 -11.77 1.16
C HIS A 161 3.61 -11.02 2.49
N LYS A 162 3.40 -9.71 2.45
CA LYS A 162 3.10 -8.90 3.64
C LYS A 162 1.78 -9.31 4.32
N HIS A 163 0.72 -9.59 3.56
CA HIS A 163 -0.52 -10.18 4.10
C HIS A 163 -0.27 -11.55 4.74
N TRP A 164 0.57 -12.39 4.12
CA TRP A 164 0.93 -13.68 4.71
C TRP A 164 1.69 -13.48 6.04
N LEU A 165 2.64 -12.54 6.11
CA LEU A 165 3.35 -12.21 7.35
C LEU A 165 2.38 -11.77 8.45
N LEU A 166 1.44 -10.87 8.15
CA LEU A 166 0.41 -10.44 9.11
C LEU A 166 -0.34 -11.64 9.71
N ARG A 167 -0.72 -12.63 8.88
CA ARG A 167 -1.33 -13.88 9.38
C ARG A 167 -0.39 -14.66 10.30
N GLN A 168 0.90 -14.73 9.98
CA GLN A 168 1.88 -15.39 10.84
C GLN A 168 2.07 -14.69 12.20
N TYR A 169 2.01 -13.36 12.25
CA TYR A 169 2.00 -12.63 13.52
C TYR A 169 0.75 -12.96 14.34
N ILE A 170 -0.43 -12.93 13.73
CA ILE A 170 -1.70 -13.25 14.39
C ILE A 170 -1.72 -14.70 14.90
N GLU A 171 -1.34 -15.66 14.06
CA GLU A 171 -1.27 -17.09 14.42
C GLU A 171 -0.27 -17.36 15.55
N ALA A 172 0.80 -16.56 15.63
CA ALA A 172 1.79 -16.64 16.69
C ALA A 172 1.43 -15.78 17.92
N GLN A 173 0.28 -15.10 17.94
CA GLN A 173 -0.13 -14.15 18.99
C GLN A 173 0.94 -13.10 19.28
N LEU A 174 1.63 -12.64 18.23
CA LEU A 174 2.65 -11.60 18.32
C LEU A 174 2.00 -10.23 18.08
N PRO A 175 2.45 -9.18 18.79
CA PRO A 175 1.92 -7.84 18.62
C PRO A 175 2.25 -7.32 17.21
N VAL A 176 1.29 -6.59 16.63
CA VAL A 176 1.45 -5.90 15.34
C VAL A 176 1.38 -4.40 15.60
N ASN A 177 2.40 -3.66 15.16
CA ASN A 177 2.46 -2.22 15.36
C ASN A 177 1.77 -1.49 14.20
N LEU A 178 0.50 -1.12 14.42
CA LEU A 178 -0.33 -0.41 13.45
C LEU A 178 0.32 0.91 12.99
N THR A 179 0.65 1.77 13.94
CA THR A 179 1.21 3.11 13.68
C THR A 179 2.47 3.03 12.83
N GLN A 180 3.39 2.13 13.17
CA GLN A 180 4.62 1.93 12.41
C GLN A 180 4.35 1.46 10.98
N ASP A 181 3.40 0.53 10.78
CA ASP A 181 3.06 0.03 9.44
C ASP A 181 2.42 1.13 8.56
N PHE A 182 1.57 1.98 9.15
CA PHE A 182 1.01 3.13 8.46
C PHE A 182 2.09 4.14 8.05
N ASP A 183 2.88 4.59 9.02
CA ASP A 183 3.87 5.65 8.83
C ASP A 183 5.03 5.26 7.94
N LYS A 184 5.49 4.01 8.04
CA LYS A 184 6.74 3.57 7.39
C LYS A 184 6.51 2.77 6.12
N VAL A 185 5.31 2.25 5.89
CA VAL A 185 5.04 1.36 4.75
C VAL A 185 3.83 1.80 3.94
N ILE A 186 2.64 1.90 4.54
CA ILE A 186 1.39 2.12 3.80
C ILE A 186 1.38 3.52 3.16
N TYR A 187 1.55 4.58 3.96
CA TYR A 187 1.55 5.95 3.44
C TYR A 187 2.70 6.18 2.48
N VAL A 188 3.87 5.68 2.84
CA VAL A 188 5.09 5.75 2.02
C VAL A 188 4.90 5.07 0.65
N ALA A 189 4.24 3.90 0.61
CA ALA A 189 3.95 3.20 -0.64
C ALA A 189 2.80 3.84 -1.44
N ALA A 190 1.84 4.46 -0.77
CA ALA A 190 0.75 5.21 -1.40
C ALA A 190 1.22 6.53 -2.01
N GLU A 191 2.18 7.22 -1.37
CA GLU A 191 2.82 8.42 -1.90
C GLU A 191 3.66 8.11 -3.15
N ARG A 192 4.47 7.06 -3.09
CA ARG A 192 5.32 6.65 -4.23
C ARG A 192 4.53 6.06 -5.39
N HIS A 193 3.33 5.53 -5.14
CA HIS A 193 2.44 5.05 -6.18
C HIS A 193 0.99 5.51 -5.92
N PRO A 194 0.56 6.64 -6.52
CA PRO A 194 -0.81 7.11 -6.36
C PRO A 194 -1.82 6.02 -6.72
N LYS A 195 -2.87 5.89 -5.91
CA LYS A 195 -3.93 4.88 -6.03
C LYS A 195 -3.42 3.45 -5.86
N ASN A 196 -2.44 3.25 -4.96
CA ASN A 196 -1.90 1.93 -4.63
C ASN A 196 -2.93 1.05 -3.90
N TYR A 197 -3.81 0.42 -4.66
CA TYR A 197 -4.88 -0.43 -4.13
C TYR A 197 -4.35 -1.55 -3.21
N TYR A 198 -3.15 -2.08 -3.46
CA TYR A 198 -2.57 -3.12 -2.61
C TYR A 198 -2.20 -2.61 -1.22
N ALA A 199 -1.57 -1.43 -1.13
CA ALA A 199 -1.23 -0.82 0.15
C ALA A 199 -2.50 -0.55 0.99
N TRP A 200 -3.53 0.02 0.36
CA TRP A 200 -4.79 0.31 1.03
C TRP A 200 -5.62 -0.95 1.34
N THR A 201 -5.46 -2.03 0.59
CA THR A 201 -6.07 -3.33 0.93
C THR A 201 -5.39 -3.94 2.14
N TYR A 202 -4.06 -3.88 2.22
CA TYR A 202 -3.33 -4.27 3.43
C TYR A 202 -3.75 -3.44 4.64
N ALA A 203 -3.91 -2.13 4.48
CA ALA A 203 -4.38 -1.25 5.55
C ALA A 203 -5.74 -1.71 6.14
N ARG A 204 -6.69 -2.14 5.30
CA ARG A 204 -7.99 -2.66 5.75
C ARG A 204 -7.83 -3.96 6.54
N ASP A 205 -7.04 -4.91 6.03
CA ASP A 205 -6.78 -6.17 6.72
C ASP A 205 -6.08 -5.95 8.08
N LEU A 206 -5.15 -5.01 8.11
CA LEU A 206 -4.42 -4.62 9.31
C LEU A 206 -5.36 -4.05 10.37
N VAL A 207 -6.24 -3.11 10.00
CA VAL A 207 -7.27 -2.57 10.91
C VAL A 207 -8.27 -3.64 11.33
N ALA A 208 -8.69 -4.53 10.43
CA ALA A 208 -9.60 -5.64 10.78
C ALA A 208 -8.94 -6.65 11.74
N SER A 209 -7.62 -6.80 11.69
CA SER A 209 -6.89 -7.72 12.56
C SER A 209 -6.69 -7.25 13.99
N ARG A 210 -6.85 -5.93 14.26
CA ARG A 210 -6.59 -5.34 15.59
C ARG A 210 -7.37 -6.03 16.72
N ALA A 211 -8.64 -6.34 16.49
CA ALA A 211 -9.51 -6.98 17.48
C ALA A 211 -9.05 -8.41 17.86
N LYS A 212 -8.15 -9.02 17.09
CA LYS A 212 -7.58 -10.34 17.36
C LYS A 212 -6.24 -10.29 18.09
N VAL A 213 -5.54 -9.17 18.02
CA VAL A 213 -4.17 -9.02 18.53
C VAL A 213 -4.13 -8.19 19.79
N ASP A 214 -5.01 -7.19 19.91
CA ASP A 214 -5.09 -6.31 21.07
C ASP A 214 -6.54 -5.88 21.29
N ALA A 215 -7.20 -6.46 22.29
CA ALA A 215 -8.59 -6.15 22.63
C ALA A 215 -8.73 -4.76 23.28
N ASP A 216 -7.63 -4.19 23.79
CA ASP A 216 -7.57 -2.89 24.48
C ASP A 216 -7.19 -1.75 23.53
N CYS A 217 -7.28 -1.96 22.20
CA CYS A 217 -7.11 -0.91 21.21
C CYS A 217 -8.14 0.21 21.46
N GLY A 218 -7.69 1.23 22.20
CA GLY A 218 -8.55 2.22 22.81
C GLY A 218 -9.11 3.24 21.82
N ALA A 219 -10.10 4.00 22.29
CA ALA A 219 -10.73 5.07 21.53
C ALA A 219 -9.74 6.11 20.97
N GLU A 220 -8.60 6.31 21.65
CA GLU A 220 -7.54 7.25 21.25
C GLU A 220 -6.79 6.81 19.99
N GLN A 221 -6.42 5.53 19.88
CA GLN A 221 -5.74 5.01 18.67
C GLN A 221 -6.66 5.04 17.45
N GLU A 222 -7.96 4.79 17.65
CA GLU A 222 -8.96 4.93 16.59
C GLU A 222 -9.06 6.38 16.11
N GLU A 223 -9.12 7.34 17.04
CA GLU A 223 -9.17 8.75 16.72
C GLU A 223 -7.90 9.21 15.99
N GLU A 224 -6.72 8.79 16.45
CA GLU A 224 -5.44 9.07 15.79
C GLU A 224 -5.40 8.50 14.35
N LEU A 225 -5.83 7.25 14.16
CA LEU A 225 -5.89 6.61 12.85
C LEU A 225 -6.84 7.35 11.90
N VAL A 226 -8.04 7.70 12.37
CA VAL A 226 -9.01 8.45 11.55
C VAL A 226 -8.47 9.83 11.20
N ASN A 227 -7.84 10.53 12.16
CA ASN A 227 -7.28 11.85 11.95
C ASN A 227 -6.12 11.84 10.96
N THR A 228 -5.20 10.87 11.08
CA THR A 228 -4.07 10.72 10.15
C THR A 228 -4.53 10.33 8.75
N ALA A 229 -5.46 9.37 8.62
CA ALA A 229 -6.02 8.98 7.31
C ALA A 229 -6.80 10.12 6.65
N THR A 230 -7.57 10.88 7.43
CA THR A 230 -8.27 12.08 6.96
C THR A 230 -7.26 13.11 6.47
N LYS A 231 -6.22 13.42 7.25
CA LYS A 231 -5.15 14.34 6.85
C LYS A 231 -4.47 13.89 5.56
N TRP A 232 -4.16 12.60 5.42
CA TRP A 232 -3.55 12.04 4.22
C TRP A 232 -4.44 12.24 2.98
N CYS A 233 -5.74 11.94 3.07
CA CYS A 233 -6.69 12.11 1.95
C CYS A 233 -6.80 13.58 1.50
N ARG A 234 -6.68 14.54 2.43
CA ARG A 234 -6.69 15.98 2.09
C ARG A 234 -5.49 16.38 1.26
N LEU A 235 -4.31 15.84 1.57
CA LEU A 235 -3.08 16.09 0.81
C LEU A 235 -3.09 15.37 -0.55
N HIS A 236 -3.89 14.31 -0.67
CA HIS A 236 -3.95 13.43 -1.84
C HIS A 236 -5.40 13.32 -2.37
N HIS A 237 -6.07 14.46 -2.57
CA HIS A 237 -7.51 14.49 -2.87
C HIS A 237 -7.94 13.74 -4.15
N ASN A 238 -7.00 13.39 -5.03
CA ASN A 238 -7.25 12.59 -6.23
C ASN A 238 -7.06 11.07 -6.04
N ASP A 239 -6.63 10.61 -4.86
CA ASP A 239 -6.38 9.20 -4.58
C ASP A 239 -7.65 8.44 -4.14
N ILE A 240 -8.28 7.75 -5.08
CA ILE A 240 -9.49 6.97 -4.81
C ILE A 240 -9.28 5.84 -3.80
N SER A 241 -8.07 5.29 -3.70
CA SER A 241 -7.80 4.16 -2.81
C SER A 241 -7.67 4.63 -1.36
N GLY A 242 -7.04 5.79 -1.13
CA GLY A 242 -7.02 6.46 0.17
C GLY A 242 -8.42 6.84 0.64
N TRP A 243 -9.22 7.47 -0.24
CA TRP A 243 -10.62 7.79 0.09
C TRP A 243 -11.48 6.55 0.39
N SER A 244 -11.30 5.48 -0.39
CA SER A 244 -11.99 4.21 -0.12
C SER A 244 -11.57 3.58 1.21
N PHE A 245 -10.32 3.77 1.64
CA PHE A 245 -9.89 3.38 2.98
C PHE A 245 -10.52 4.26 4.07
N LEU A 246 -10.59 5.58 3.89
CA LEU A 246 -11.27 6.46 4.84
C LEU A 246 -12.77 6.13 4.98
N LEU A 247 -13.42 5.73 3.88
CA LEU A 247 -14.80 5.24 3.93
C LEU A 247 -14.90 3.93 4.74
N HIS A 248 -13.94 3.03 4.58
CA HIS A 248 -13.85 1.82 5.41
C HIS A 248 -13.71 2.15 6.89
N LEU A 249 -12.90 3.17 7.24
CA LEU A 249 -12.81 3.66 8.63
C LEU A 249 -14.14 4.25 9.11
N ALA A 250 -14.84 5.03 8.31
CA ALA A 250 -16.16 5.58 8.69
C ALA A 250 -17.22 4.48 8.93
N LEU A 251 -17.14 3.37 8.18
CA LEU A 251 -17.99 2.19 8.41
C LEU A 251 -17.61 1.43 9.68
N GLY A 252 -16.31 1.25 9.94
CA GLY A 252 -15.80 0.59 11.13
C GLY A 252 -15.94 1.42 12.41
N PHE A 253 -15.97 2.76 12.27
CA PHE A 253 -16.02 3.73 13.36
C PHE A 253 -17.11 4.79 13.13
N PRO A 254 -18.39 4.41 13.27
CA PRO A 254 -19.50 5.26 12.86
C PRO A 254 -19.54 6.62 13.58
N ARG A 255 -19.01 6.70 14.81
CA ARG A 255 -18.91 7.94 15.60
C ARG A 255 -18.10 9.05 14.91
N HIS A 256 -17.17 8.70 14.02
CA HIS A 256 -16.36 9.69 13.30
C HIS A 256 -16.97 10.13 11.97
N ALA A 257 -18.00 9.44 11.46
CA ALA A 257 -18.52 9.66 10.11
C ALA A 257 -19.00 11.11 9.89
N GLN A 258 -19.72 11.69 10.85
CA GLN A 258 -20.21 13.08 10.76
C GLN A 258 -19.05 14.08 10.70
N ASN A 259 -18.04 13.89 11.54
CA ASN A 259 -16.88 14.77 11.58
C ASN A 259 -16.09 14.71 10.27
N ILE A 260 -15.84 13.49 9.76
CA ILE A 260 -15.19 13.25 8.46
C ILE A 260 -15.96 13.94 7.34
N PHE A 261 -17.30 13.82 7.31
CA PHE A 261 -18.15 14.47 6.32
C PHE A 261 -18.00 15.99 6.38
N SER A 262 -18.26 16.61 7.55
CA SER A 262 -18.23 18.06 7.70
C SER A 262 -16.86 18.65 7.34
N GLN A 263 -15.77 18.01 7.75
CA GLN A 263 -14.42 18.45 7.43
C GLN A 263 -14.11 18.33 5.92
N THR A 264 -14.51 17.23 5.29
CA THR A 264 -14.28 17.01 3.86
C THR A 264 -15.13 17.95 3.01
N ALA A 265 -16.41 18.13 3.36
CA ALA A 265 -17.33 19.05 2.71
C ALA A 265 -16.79 20.49 2.71
N ARG A 266 -16.30 20.96 3.87
CA ARG A 266 -15.69 22.29 4.00
C ARG A 266 -14.50 22.47 3.05
N LEU A 267 -13.65 21.46 2.91
CA LEU A 267 -12.48 21.53 2.01
C LEU A 267 -12.89 21.50 0.55
N VAL A 268 -13.85 20.64 0.18
CA VAL A 268 -14.40 20.59 -1.17
C VAL A 268 -14.99 21.93 -1.57
N GLN A 269 -15.72 22.60 -0.66
CA GLN A 269 -16.25 23.94 -0.88
C GLN A 269 -15.12 24.99 -0.98
N THR A 270 -14.16 24.97 -0.06
CA THR A 270 -13.08 25.99 0.02
C THR A 270 -12.17 25.96 -1.20
N TYR A 271 -11.84 24.76 -1.70
CA TYR A 271 -10.91 24.58 -2.80
C TYR A 271 -11.61 24.22 -4.12
N SER A 272 -12.94 24.28 -4.15
CA SER A 272 -13.78 23.88 -5.29
C SER A 272 -13.33 22.54 -5.90
N TRP A 273 -13.10 21.52 -5.09
CA TRP A 273 -12.63 20.22 -5.57
C TRP A 273 -13.71 19.53 -6.41
N ARG A 274 -13.36 19.13 -7.64
CA ARG A 274 -14.29 18.51 -8.61
C ARG A 274 -13.92 17.09 -9.00
N GLY A 275 -12.80 16.57 -8.47
CA GLY A 275 -12.28 15.26 -8.83
C GLY A 275 -13.22 14.11 -8.44
N GLU A 276 -13.29 13.09 -9.29
CA GLU A 276 -14.16 11.92 -9.09
C GLU A 276 -13.93 11.22 -7.75
N SER A 277 -12.67 11.15 -7.29
CA SER A 277 -12.32 10.43 -6.06
C SER A 277 -13.04 10.96 -4.82
N VAL A 278 -13.05 12.29 -4.62
CA VAL A 278 -13.67 12.90 -3.44
C VAL A 278 -15.20 12.92 -3.52
N TRP A 279 -15.77 13.10 -4.72
CA TRP A 279 -17.22 13.09 -4.90
C TRP A 279 -17.81 11.69 -4.80
N HIS A 280 -17.10 10.69 -5.32
CA HIS A 280 -17.43 9.29 -5.06
C HIS A 280 -17.39 8.97 -3.57
N PHE A 281 -16.37 9.46 -2.85
CA PHE A 281 -16.27 9.29 -1.41
C PHE A 281 -17.44 9.95 -0.66
N LEU A 282 -17.71 11.23 -0.87
CA LEU A 282 -18.79 11.96 -0.19
C LEU A 282 -20.14 11.29 -0.43
N ARG A 283 -20.43 10.90 -1.68
CA ARG A 283 -21.65 10.16 -2.04
C ARG A 283 -21.80 8.87 -1.24
N ASN A 284 -20.73 8.09 -1.11
CA ASN A 284 -20.81 6.83 -0.35
C ASN A 284 -20.83 7.08 1.16
N LEU A 285 -20.17 8.13 1.64
CA LEU A 285 -20.12 8.48 3.05
C LEU A 285 -21.52 8.84 3.57
N VAL A 286 -22.31 9.63 2.84
CA VAL A 286 -23.69 9.96 3.24
C VAL A 286 -24.63 8.74 3.22
N LEU A 287 -24.23 7.64 2.58
CA LEU A 287 -24.96 6.37 2.58
C LEU A 287 -24.53 5.42 3.71
N VAL A 288 -23.49 5.75 4.47
CA VAL A 288 -23.07 4.98 5.66
C VAL A 288 -24.21 5.00 6.70
N PRO A 289 -24.52 3.88 7.38
CA PRO A 289 -25.65 3.80 8.31
C PRO A 289 -25.75 4.95 9.33
N ALA A 290 -24.63 5.39 9.88
CA ALA A 290 -24.60 6.51 10.84
C ALA A 290 -25.02 7.87 10.27
N LEU A 291 -24.96 8.06 8.95
CA LEU A 291 -25.31 9.31 8.27
C LEU A 291 -26.57 9.18 7.42
N ARG A 292 -26.91 7.95 7.02
CA ARG A 292 -27.95 7.69 6.02
C ARG A 292 -29.29 8.28 6.40
N GLU A 293 -29.68 8.22 7.66
CA GLU A 293 -30.99 8.71 8.12
C GLU A 293 -30.97 10.20 8.54
N ASN A 294 -29.78 10.82 8.56
CA ASN A 294 -29.65 12.22 8.92
C ASN A 294 -30.02 13.13 7.73
N GLN A 295 -31.22 13.69 7.79
CA GLN A 295 -31.75 14.61 6.76
C GLN A 295 -30.88 15.86 6.61
N GLU A 296 -30.30 16.40 7.68
CA GLU A 296 -29.41 17.57 7.63
C GLU A 296 -28.14 17.26 6.83
N THR A 297 -27.53 16.09 7.05
CA THR A 297 -26.34 15.66 6.31
C THR A 297 -26.61 15.46 4.83
N ARG A 298 -27.79 14.91 4.48
CA ARG A 298 -28.21 14.80 3.08
C ARG A 298 -28.41 16.17 2.43
N GLN A 299 -29.10 17.07 3.12
CA GLN A 299 -29.32 18.42 2.62
C GLN A 299 -27.99 19.15 2.45
N ALA A 300 -27.08 19.05 3.43
CA ALA A 300 -25.75 19.63 3.35
C ALA A 300 -24.92 19.10 2.17
N PHE A 301 -25.08 17.83 1.80
CA PHE A 301 -24.45 17.27 0.60
C PHE A 301 -25.01 17.88 -0.70
N VAL A 302 -26.33 18.04 -0.78
CA VAL A 302 -27.00 18.67 -1.93
C VAL A 302 -26.62 20.15 -2.05
N ASP A 303 -26.59 20.88 -0.93
CA ASP A 303 -26.18 22.29 -0.89
C ASP A 303 -24.71 22.46 -1.31
N LEU A 304 -23.83 21.57 -0.84
CA LEU A 304 -22.43 21.52 -1.26
C LEU A 304 -22.31 21.27 -2.77
N TRP A 305 -23.08 20.32 -3.30
CA TRP A 305 -23.13 20.03 -4.72
C TRP A 305 -23.55 21.26 -5.53
N HIS A 306 -24.64 21.94 -5.15
CA HIS A 306 -25.10 23.16 -5.83
C HIS A 306 -24.02 24.23 -5.84
N SER A 307 -23.39 24.47 -4.69
CA SER A 307 -22.30 25.44 -4.53
C SER A 307 -21.15 25.18 -5.50
N VAL A 308 -20.67 23.94 -5.61
CA VAL A 308 -19.54 23.60 -6.50
C VAL A 308 -19.97 23.51 -7.97
N ARG A 309 -21.20 23.06 -8.25
CA ARG A 309 -21.71 22.86 -9.62
C ARG A 309 -21.98 24.17 -10.35
N GLN A 310 -22.38 25.22 -9.63
CA GLN A 310 -22.62 26.57 -10.19
C GLN A 310 -21.36 27.15 -10.86
N ASP A 311 -20.17 26.80 -10.38
CA ASP A 311 -18.90 27.27 -10.94
C ASP A 311 -18.51 26.54 -12.25
N VAL A 312 -19.24 25.50 -12.65
CA VAL A 312 -18.96 24.69 -13.84
C VAL A 312 -19.84 25.14 -15.01
N ARG A 313 -19.27 25.98 -15.89
CA ARG A 313 -19.99 26.59 -17.04
C ARG A 313 -20.31 25.59 -18.15
N ASP A 314 -19.39 24.68 -18.44
CA ASP A 314 -19.57 23.68 -19.50
C ASP A 314 -20.26 22.43 -18.96
N VAL A 315 -21.52 22.24 -19.36
CA VAL A 315 -22.36 21.11 -18.96
C VAL A 315 -21.84 19.77 -19.52
N GLN A 316 -21.04 19.78 -20.59
CA GLN A 316 -20.47 18.56 -21.17
C GLN A 316 -19.08 18.20 -20.60
N SER A 317 -18.52 19.07 -19.77
CA SER A 317 -17.22 18.86 -19.13
C SER A 317 -17.18 17.59 -18.27
N LEU A 318 -15.97 17.06 -18.07
CA LEU A 318 -15.77 15.91 -17.18
C LEU A 318 -16.20 16.23 -15.75
N ASP A 319 -15.91 17.45 -15.28
CA ASP A 319 -16.29 17.93 -13.94
C ASP A 319 -17.82 17.92 -13.77
N ALA A 320 -18.57 18.45 -14.73
CA ALA A 320 -20.03 18.41 -14.72
C ALA A 320 -20.54 16.96 -14.62
N LYS A 321 -20.01 16.06 -15.45
CA LYS A 321 -20.41 14.65 -15.45
C LYS A 321 -20.10 13.95 -14.12
N VAL A 322 -18.97 14.25 -13.48
CA VAL A 322 -18.61 13.70 -12.17
C VAL A 322 -19.60 14.16 -11.11
N LEU A 323 -19.87 15.47 -11.05
CA LEU A 323 -20.80 16.06 -10.10
C LEU A 323 -22.22 15.52 -10.30
N ASP A 324 -22.71 15.49 -11.53
CA ASP A 324 -24.06 15.03 -11.85
C ASP A 324 -24.24 13.54 -11.47
N ARG A 325 -23.23 12.69 -11.73
CA ARG A 325 -23.23 11.28 -11.27
C ARG A 325 -23.18 11.13 -9.75
N ALA A 326 -22.54 12.07 -9.05
CA ALA A 326 -22.47 12.08 -7.60
C ALA A 326 -23.82 12.47 -6.97
N LEU A 327 -24.66 13.26 -7.66
CA LEU A 327 -26.01 13.61 -7.20
C LEU A 327 -27.06 12.56 -7.56
N ALA A 328 -26.97 11.91 -8.73
CA ALA A 328 -28.02 11.05 -9.30
C ALA A 328 -28.63 9.95 -8.38
N TRP A 329 -28.00 9.61 -7.25
CA TRP A 329 -28.57 8.66 -6.28
C TRP A 329 -29.67 9.27 -5.40
N THR A 330 -29.71 10.59 -5.22
CA THR A 330 -30.75 11.28 -4.43
C THR A 330 -32.11 11.21 -5.10
N GLU A 331 -32.13 10.97 -6.42
CA GLU A 331 -33.33 10.88 -7.25
C GLU A 331 -33.91 9.45 -7.30
N ILE A 332 -33.28 8.46 -6.64
CA ILE A 332 -33.75 7.07 -6.62
C ILE A 332 -34.95 6.94 -5.65
N PRO A 333 -36.16 6.57 -6.13
CA PRO A 333 -37.34 6.41 -5.29
C PRO A 333 -37.10 5.36 -4.18
N GLY A 334 -37.41 5.71 -2.94
CA GLY A 334 -37.23 4.86 -1.75
C GLY A 334 -35.97 5.13 -0.92
N ILE A 335 -35.09 6.05 -1.36
CA ILE A 335 -34.01 6.60 -0.54
C ILE A 335 -34.35 8.02 -0.09
N SER A 336 -35.02 8.81 -0.93
CA SER A 336 -35.70 10.03 -0.52
C SER A 336 -36.90 9.67 0.36
N GLY A 337 -36.84 9.96 1.66
CA GLY A 337 -38.05 10.03 2.47
C GLY A 337 -38.94 11.11 1.87
N ASP A 338 -40.20 10.77 1.65
CA ASP A 338 -41.22 11.67 1.10
C ASP A 338 -41.13 13.07 1.70
N VAL A 339 -40.73 14.03 0.88
CA VAL A 339 -40.98 15.46 1.10
C VAL A 339 -41.77 15.96 -0.11
N SER A 340 -42.98 15.43 -0.30
CA SER A 340 -44.06 16.10 -1.05
C SER A 340 -45.30 15.22 -1.12
N ALA A 341 -46.25 15.43 -0.21
CA ALA A 341 -47.68 15.29 -0.51
C ALA A 341 -48.50 15.93 0.61
N ASP A 342 -48.46 17.27 0.69
CA ASP A 342 -49.62 18.03 1.14
C ASP A 342 -49.99 19.00 0.02
N SER A 343 -50.99 18.61 -0.78
CA SER A 343 -51.90 19.51 -1.48
C SER A 343 -52.90 18.71 -2.32
N GLY A 344 -54.16 18.67 -1.87
CA GLY A 344 -55.31 18.74 -2.78
C GLY A 344 -56.31 17.57 -2.77
N MET A 345 -57.48 17.85 -2.18
CA MET A 345 -58.84 17.40 -2.61
C MET A 345 -59.14 15.88 -2.56
N GLU A 346 -60.31 15.40 -2.16
CA GLU A 346 -61.65 15.97 -2.20
C GLU A 346 -62.57 15.15 -1.28
N MET A 347 -63.61 15.81 -0.75
CA MET A 347 -64.78 15.16 -0.14
C MET A 347 -65.35 14.09 -1.07
N ILE A 348 -65.78 12.95 -0.52
CA ILE A 348 -67.08 12.33 -0.85
C ILE A 348 -67.56 11.50 0.35
N SER A 349 -68.78 11.85 0.76
CA SER A 349 -69.64 11.15 1.71
C SER A 349 -70.05 9.76 1.21
N ARG A 350 -70.06 8.77 2.12
CA ARG A 350 -71.26 8.00 2.49
C ARG A 350 -71.03 7.20 3.77
#